data_AF-A0A1Q3T797-F1
#
_entry.id   AF-A0A1Q3T797-F1
#
_cell.length_a   1.000
_cell.length_b   1.000
_cell.length_c   1.000
_cell.angle_alpha   90.00
_cell.angle_beta   90.00
_cell.angle_gamma   90.00
#
_symmetry.space_group_name_H-M   'P 1'
#
loop_
_entity.id
_entity.type
_entity.pdbx_description
1 polymer ?
#
loop_
_entity_poly.entity_id
_entity_poly.type
_entity_poly.pdbx_seq_one_letter_code
_entity_poly.pdbx_strand_id
1 'polypeptide(L)'
;MRTTPTVLAATLLTAFLVGIGAAPALAEPGTGPGVSDPPRASTEATVVAMRHQGGLFGAQETAITDPQTPYPATITGTGRTFSTAQIVLNDPSSSSPGDILTYCIDLATETEIGVHYELGDWSSANVPNLDYVTYILNNYYPVVPGAPALSTDAEKVAAVQGAIWYFTDQFVVPRFGYLAQHDAIAAIVAATQAALSGGATPAPPLPTLTITPDTATAPTTGDVVGPFAIGGSVSSSTLSTRGIDVFSDAAGTESVPEGAWVPPGSSLWVRYASTVADEGFTLETSQTVEAGNVFLYDGGNPGRASAQKLILAAQATIPIRASAAITPMAAGWFAADVTVAGVAAGLQGAISVTARCDDGTTVVESSGTLAAGTPAGTTRVVTLSAVPAGATCTVTQTADGHTAGAVLTSTTTVPASVVAVANSTVSATVTDTFAHPTPTPTPTPTPSPTSTRLPDTGASAPPSWGMPAALLTAGLAVMVLDHVRRRSRASR
;
A
#
# COMPACT_ATOMS: atom_id res chain seq x y z
N MET A 1 24.24 91.12 -64.07
CA MET A 1 22.93 90.70 -63.54
C MET A 1 22.62 89.30 -64.02
N ARG A 2 22.81 88.30 -63.16
CA ARG A 2 21.97 87.10 -63.00
C ARG A 2 22.64 86.22 -61.94
N THR A 3 21.98 86.24 -60.79
CA THR A 3 22.16 85.40 -59.62
C THR A 3 21.83 83.94 -59.93
N THR A 4 22.67 83.02 -59.49
CA THR A 4 22.29 81.64 -59.16
C THR A 4 23.07 81.23 -57.91
N PRO A 5 22.37 80.85 -56.82
CA PRO A 5 23.01 80.49 -55.56
C PRO A 5 23.34 79.00 -55.48
N THR A 6 24.39 78.77 -54.69
CA THR A 6 24.92 77.54 -54.13
C THR A 6 23.85 76.62 -53.55
N VAL A 7 23.84 75.35 -53.98
CA VAL A 7 23.07 74.27 -53.32
C VAL A 7 23.95 73.68 -52.22
N LEU A 8 23.51 73.86 -50.97
CA LEU A 8 24.01 73.13 -49.80
C LEU A 8 23.57 71.67 -49.91
N ALA A 9 24.52 70.73 -50.01
CA ALA A 9 24.27 69.32 -49.83
C ALA A 9 24.26 69.01 -48.32
N ALA A 10 23.08 68.82 -47.75
CA ALA A 10 22.91 68.30 -46.40
C ALA A 10 23.00 66.77 -46.44
N THR A 11 24.10 66.22 -45.95
CA THR A 11 24.27 64.80 -45.65
C THR A 11 23.36 64.40 -44.50
N LEU A 12 22.20 63.82 -44.81
CA LEU A 12 21.34 63.13 -43.84
C LEU A 12 21.98 61.78 -43.52
N LEU A 13 22.57 61.68 -42.33
CA LEU A 13 23.03 60.44 -41.72
C LEU A 13 21.79 59.68 -41.21
N THR A 14 21.25 58.76 -41.99
CA THR A 14 20.24 57.81 -41.54
C THR A 14 20.89 56.79 -40.62
N ALA A 15 20.80 57.04 -39.31
CA ALA A 15 21.10 56.04 -38.29
C ALA A 15 20.06 54.91 -38.37
N PHE A 16 20.43 53.82 -39.04
CA PHE A 16 19.68 52.57 -39.06
C PHE A 16 19.85 51.91 -37.68
N LEU A 17 18.97 52.26 -36.73
CA LEU A 17 18.82 51.53 -35.47
C LEU A 17 18.23 50.15 -35.81
N VAL A 18 19.11 49.18 -36.04
CA VAL A 18 18.77 47.75 -35.95
C VAL A 18 18.41 47.50 -34.49
N GLY A 19 17.12 47.59 -34.19
CA GLY A 19 16.57 46.98 -32.98
C GLY A 19 16.73 45.49 -33.11
N ILE A 20 17.86 44.96 -32.64
CA ILE A 20 17.98 43.56 -32.26
C ILE A 20 17.04 43.43 -31.06
N GLY A 21 15.75 43.19 -31.34
CA GLY A 21 14.84 42.67 -30.35
C GLY A 21 15.42 41.32 -29.95
N ALA A 22 16.07 41.28 -28.79
CA ALA A 22 16.32 40.02 -28.11
C ALA A 22 14.97 39.32 -28.04
N ALA A 23 14.84 38.19 -28.74
CA ALA A 23 13.74 37.28 -28.49
C ALA A 23 13.70 37.09 -26.96
N PRO A 24 12.55 37.30 -26.29
CA PRO A 24 12.46 36.92 -24.89
C PRO A 24 12.86 35.46 -24.83
N ALA A 25 13.83 35.16 -23.97
CA ALA A 25 14.35 33.81 -23.79
C ALA A 25 13.16 32.85 -23.69
N LEU A 26 13.06 31.97 -24.68
CA LEU A 26 12.16 30.84 -24.64
C LEU A 26 12.51 30.06 -23.37
N ALA A 27 11.53 29.84 -22.49
CA ALA A 27 11.58 28.65 -21.68
C ALA A 27 11.38 27.48 -22.65
N GLU A 28 12.47 26.92 -23.15
CA GLU A 28 12.46 25.65 -23.88
C GLU A 28 11.85 24.58 -22.95
N PRO A 29 10.82 23.83 -23.39
CA PRO A 29 10.63 22.48 -22.90
C PRO A 29 11.92 21.72 -23.23
N GLY A 30 12.59 21.19 -22.20
CA GLY A 30 13.98 20.74 -22.27
C GLY A 30 14.31 19.94 -23.54
N THR A 31 15.18 20.50 -24.38
CA THR A 31 16.02 19.74 -25.33
C THR A 31 17.25 19.16 -24.63
N GLY A 32 17.34 19.32 -23.30
CA GLY A 32 18.33 18.69 -22.45
C GLY A 32 18.18 17.16 -22.45
N PRO A 33 19.21 16.42 -21.99
CA PRO A 33 19.04 15.00 -21.72
C PRO A 33 17.88 14.89 -20.73
N GLY A 34 16.80 14.22 -21.14
CA GLY A 34 15.66 13.98 -20.26
C GLY A 34 16.10 13.30 -18.97
N VAL A 35 15.16 13.16 -18.03
CA VAL A 35 15.43 12.44 -16.78
C VAL A 35 15.86 11.01 -17.13
N SER A 36 16.99 10.57 -16.59
CA SER A 36 17.55 9.24 -16.85
C SER A 36 17.38 8.30 -15.66
N ASP A 37 16.45 8.62 -14.76
CA ASP A 37 16.17 7.79 -13.60
C ASP A 37 15.61 6.44 -14.05
N PRO A 38 15.97 5.34 -13.36
CA PRO A 38 15.44 4.04 -13.69
C PRO A 38 13.95 3.95 -13.28
N PRO A 39 13.10 3.32 -14.12
CA PRO A 39 11.71 3.05 -13.76
C PRO A 39 11.64 2.08 -12.59
N ARG A 40 10.56 2.18 -11.80
CA ARG A 40 10.24 1.20 -10.75
C ARG A 40 9.62 -0.05 -11.36
N ALA A 41 9.56 -1.11 -10.57
CA ALA A 41 8.89 -2.35 -10.95
C ALA A 41 7.38 -2.15 -11.25
N SER A 42 6.75 -1.16 -10.63
CA SER A 42 5.36 -0.78 -10.86
C SER A 42 5.15 0.24 -11.98
N THR A 43 6.21 0.85 -12.52
CA THR A 43 6.08 1.88 -13.56
C THR A 43 5.46 1.29 -14.82
N GLU A 44 4.32 1.84 -15.24
CA GLU A 44 3.58 1.35 -16.41
C GLU A 44 4.01 2.07 -17.69
N ALA A 45 4.34 3.36 -17.59
CA ALA A 45 4.70 4.15 -18.76
C ALA A 45 5.74 5.22 -18.45
N THR A 46 6.55 5.59 -19.44
CA THR A 46 7.55 6.66 -19.34
C THR A 46 7.46 7.59 -20.53
N VAL A 47 7.61 8.90 -20.31
CA VAL A 47 7.65 9.88 -21.41
C VAL A 47 8.90 9.65 -22.24
N VAL A 48 8.75 9.33 -23.52
CA VAL A 48 9.86 9.07 -24.44
C VAL A 48 10.01 10.14 -25.52
N ALA A 49 8.93 10.86 -25.83
CA ALA A 49 8.94 11.89 -26.85
C ALA A 49 7.81 12.90 -26.64
N MET A 50 8.00 14.07 -27.24
CA MET A 50 6.98 15.11 -27.36
C MET A 50 6.84 15.43 -28.85
N ARG A 51 5.73 15.00 -29.45
CA ARG A 51 5.48 15.17 -30.89
C ARG A 51 4.61 16.38 -31.15
N HIS A 52 4.65 16.88 -32.38
CA HIS A 52 3.76 17.96 -32.85
C HIS A 52 3.79 19.20 -31.95
N GLN A 53 5.00 19.57 -31.52
CA GLN A 53 5.22 20.68 -30.61
C GLN A 53 4.73 22.01 -31.22
N GLY A 54 4.19 22.88 -30.36
CA GLY A 54 3.69 24.19 -30.72
C GLY A 54 3.58 25.09 -29.49
N GLY A 55 2.89 26.21 -29.62
CA GLY A 55 2.64 27.12 -28.52
C GLY A 55 1.31 27.85 -28.65
N LEU A 56 0.65 28.07 -27.52
CA LEU A 56 -0.58 28.86 -27.41
C LEU A 56 -0.34 30.05 -26.50
N PHE A 57 -0.62 31.25 -27.00
CA PHE A 57 -0.66 32.45 -26.17
C PHE A 57 -2.04 32.60 -25.55
N GLY A 58 -2.11 32.70 -24.22
CA GLY A 58 -3.38 32.84 -23.52
C GLY A 58 -3.23 33.10 -22.03
N ALA A 59 -4.35 33.05 -21.31
CA ALA A 59 -4.40 33.21 -19.86
C ALA A 59 -5.43 32.26 -19.26
N GLN A 60 -5.30 32.00 -17.96
CA GLN A 60 -6.31 31.31 -17.17
C GLN A 60 -7.36 32.30 -16.68
N GLU A 61 -8.63 32.03 -17.00
CA GLU A 61 -9.77 32.89 -16.66
C GLU A 61 -10.55 32.32 -15.47
N THR A 62 -10.11 32.62 -14.25
CA THR A 62 -10.70 32.04 -13.02
C THR A 62 -12.16 32.42 -12.78
N ALA A 63 -12.68 33.41 -13.51
CA ALA A 63 -14.08 33.79 -13.48
C ALA A 63 -15.01 32.76 -14.15
N ILE A 64 -14.46 31.84 -14.96
CA ILE A 64 -15.22 30.82 -15.67
C ILE A 64 -15.47 29.62 -14.74
N THR A 65 -16.56 29.65 -13.97
CA THR A 65 -16.88 28.56 -13.02
C THR A 65 -17.80 27.49 -13.59
N ASP A 66 -18.45 27.75 -14.71
CA ASP A 66 -19.39 26.85 -15.37
C ASP A 66 -18.80 26.33 -16.70
N PRO A 67 -18.60 25.01 -16.89
CA PRO A 67 -18.09 24.46 -18.13
C PRO A 67 -18.98 24.72 -19.34
N GLN A 68 -20.25 25.12 -19.16
CA GLN A 68 -21.15 25.52 -20.24
C GLN A 68 -21.02 27.00 -20.65
N THR A 69 -20.15 27.76 -20.00
CA THR A 69 -19.85 29.15 -20.41
C THR A 69 -19.29 29.15 -21.85
N PRO A 70 -19.82 29.95 -22.79
CA PRO A 70 -19.25 30.03 -24.14
C PRO A 70 -17.78 30.47 -24.12
N TYR A 71 -16.96 29.91 -25.02
CA TYR A 71 -15.53 30.22 -25.08
C TYR A 71 -15.28 31.73 -25.30
N PRO A 72 -14.60 32.44 -24.38
CA PRO A 72 -14.44 33.89 -24.48
C PRO A 72 -13.57 34.33 -25.67
N ALA A 73 -13.83 35.52 -26.19
CA ALA A 73 -13.04 36.11 -27.27
C ALA A 73 -11.82 36.92 -26.78
N THR A 74 -11.77 37.21 -25.47
CA THR A 74 -10.76 38.05 -24.83
C THR A 74 -10.27 37.39 -23.56
N ILE A 75 -9.02 37.69 -23.19
CA ILE A 75 -8.44 37.33 -21.90
C ILE A 75 -8.46 38.52 -20.93
N THR A 76 -8.47 38.23 -19.64
CA THR A 76 -8.31 39.18 -18.55
C THR A 76 -6.85 39.16 -18.09
N GLY A 77 -6.22 40.34 -18.02
CA GLY A 77 -4.85 40.47 -17.52
C GLY A 77 -3.77 40.17 -18.57
N THR A 78 -2.61 39.67 -18.11
CA THR A 78 -1.43 39.45 -18.95
C THR A 78 -1.38 37.99 -19.41
N GLY A 79 -1.49 37.77 -20.71
CA GLY A 79 -1.31 36.45 -21.30
C GLY A 79 0.16 36.02 -21.33
N ARG A 80 0.39 34.71 -21.44
CA ARG A 80 1.71 34.11 -21.68
C ARG A 80 1.60 32.98 -22.69
N THR A 81 2.72 32.58 -23.26
CA THR A 81 2.79 31.43 -24.16
C THR A 81 2.98 30.16 -23.35
N PHE A 82 2.18 29.14 -23.66
CA PHE A 82 2.27 27.79 -23.12
C PHE A 82 2.64 26.83 -24.23
N SER A 83 3.58 25.93 -23.95
CA SER A 83 4.02 24.90 -24.90
C SER A 83 2.98 23.80 -25.01
N THR A 84 2.64 23.40 -26.23
CA THR A 84 1.72 22.29 -26.51
C THR A 84 2.48 21.17 -27.20
N ALA A 85 2.19 19.92 -26.86
CA ALA A 85 2.71 18.76 -27.56
C ALA A 85 1.79 17.56 -27.35
N GLN A 86 1.84 16.60 -28.27
CA GLN A 86 1.35 15.25 -28.01
C GLN A 86 2.43 14.52 -27.21
N ILE A 87 2.15 14.19 -25.96
CA ILE A 87 3.09 13.49 -25.09
C ILE A 87 3.03 12.00 -25.43
N VAL A 88 4.17 11.40 -25.72
CA VAL A 88 4.29 9.99 -26.06
C VAL A 88 4.88 9.25 -24.87
N LEU A 89 4.10 8.31 -24.32
CA LEU A 89 4.55 7.37 -23.31
C LEU A 89 4.84 6.01 -23.96
N ASN A 90 5.77 5.26 -23.39
CA ASN A 90 6.04 3.88 -23.74
C ASN A 90 6.16 3.01 -22.48
N ASP A 91 5.87 1.72 -22.61
CA ASP A 91 6.23 0.70 -21.62
C ASP A 91 7.77 0.62 -21.52
N PRO A 92 8.37 0.97 -20.37
CA PRO A 92 9.82 0.99 -20.22
C PRO A 92 10.47 -0.41 -20.22
N SER A 93 9.68 -1.47 -20.03
CA SER A 93 10.18 -2.85 -20.03
C SER A 93 10.14 -3.51 -21.43
N SER A 94 9.39 -2.91 -22.36
CA SER A 94 9.19 -3.48 -23.69
C SER A 94 10.33 -3.12 -24.64
N SER A 95 10.78 -4.11 -25.41
CA SER A 95 11.78 -3.90 -26.48
C SER A 95 11.18 -3.38 -27.79
N SER A 96 9.84 -3.32 -27.90
CA SER A 96 9.10 -2.77 -29.04
C SER A 96 7.78 -2.18 -28.55
N PRO A 97 7.83 -1.12 -27.73
CA PRO A 97 6.64 -0.49 -27.20
C PRO A 97 5.84 0.17 -28.32
N GLY A 98 4.51 0.05 -28.27
CA GLY A 98 3.63 0.91 -29.04
C GLY A 98 3.58 2.30 -28.44
N ASP A 99 3.39 3.33 -29.27
CA ASP A 99 3.23 4.71 -28.81
C ASP A 99 1.91 4.84 -28.02
N ILE A 100 2.01 5.30 -26.77
CA ILE A 100 0.86 5.68 -25.95
C ILE A 100 0.74 7.20 -26.05
N LEU A 101 -0.21 7.68 -26.85
CA LEU A 101 -0.41 9.12 -27.08
C LEU A 101 -1.26 9.72 -25.97
N THR A 102 -0.81 10.83 -25.39
CA THR A 102 -1.50 11.50 -24.27
C THR A 102 -1.51 13.02 -24.40
N TYR A 103 -2.45 13.67 -23.74
CA TYR A 103 -2.54 15.13 -23.59
C TYR A 103 -2.35 15.54 -22.12
N CYS A 104 -1.91 16.78 -21.91
CA CYS A 104 -1.79 17.40 -20.59
C CYS A 104 -3.17 17.81 -20.05
N ILE A 105 -3.43 17.63 -18.76
CA ILE A 105 -4.70 18.02 -18.10
C ILE A 105 -4.53 18.86 -16.83
N ASP A 106 -3.32 19.36 -16.58
CA ASP A 106 -2.97 20.27 -15.48
C ASP A 106 -2.01 21.36 -16.00
N LEU A 107 -2.54 22.51 -16.39
CA LEU A 107 -1.77 23.59 -17.03
C LEU A 107 -0.63 24.14 -16.15
N ALA A 108 -0.74 23.99 -14.82
CA ALA A 108 0.22 24.54 -13.87
C ALA A 108 1.43 23.63 -13.61
N THR A 109 1.37 22.37 -14.05
CA THR A 109 2.40 21.38 -13.75
C THR A 109 3.14 20.94 -15.02
N GLU A 110 4.46 20.96 -15.01
CA GLU A 110 5.27 20.57 -16.17
C GLU A 110 5.61 19.07 -16.16
N THR A 111 5.98 18.55 -17.33
CA THR A 111 6.59 17.24 -17.52
C THR A 111 7.69 17.32 -18.55
N GLU A 112 8.52 16.28 -18.61
CA GLU A 112 9.66 16.17 -19.50
C GLU A 112 9.90 14.70 -19.89
N ILE A 113 10.77 14.48 -20.86
CA ILE A 113 11.19 13.13 -21.25
C ILE A 113 11.86 12.45 -20.05
N GLY A 114 11.53 11.18 -19.81
CA GLY A 114 12.05 10.37 -18.71
C GLY A 114 11.18 10.32 -17.47
N VAL A 115 10.10 11.10 -17.41
CA VAL A 115 9.17 11.05 -16.27
C VAL A 115 8.31 9.78 -16.33
N HIS A 116 8.15 9.13 -15.18
CA HIS A 116 7.46 7.86 -15.01
C HIS A 116 6.01 8.04 -14.55
N TYR A 117 5.14 7.14 -15.02
CA TYR A 117 3.70 7.22 -14.87
C TYR A 117 3.06 5.84 -14.61
N GLU A 118 1.95 5.87 -13.89
CA GLU A 118 1.02 4.75 -13.68
C GLU A 118 -0.41 5.19 -14.01
N LEU A 119 -1.27 4.25 -14.39
CA LEU A 119 -2.68 4.53 -14.59
C LEU A 119 -3.35 4.88 -13.26
N GLY A 120 -4.18 5.92 -13.29
CA GLY A 120 -4.97 6.38 -12.16
C GLY A 120 -6.44 6.58 -12.53
N ASP A 121 -7.29 6.55 -11.52
CA ASP A 121 -8.69 6.91 -11.68
C ASP A 121 -8.91 8.43 -11.68
N TRP A 122 -10.06 8.87 -12.17
CA TRP A 122 -10.41 10.29 -12.25
C TRP A 122 -10.49 11.00 -10.89
N SER A 123 -10.90 10.28 -9.84
CA SER A 123 -10.99 10.87 -8.51
C SER A 123 -9.60 11.15 -7.92
N SER A 124 -8.67 10.23 -8.13
CA SER A 124 -7.25 10.36 -7.78
C SER A 124 -6.56 11.45 -8.59
N ALA A 125 -6.94 11.61 -9.87
CA ALA A 125 -6.46 12.70 -10.70
C ALA A 125 -6.88 14.08 -10.17
N ASN A 126 -8.08 14.18 -9.58
CA ASN A 126 -8.64 15.44 -9.07
C ASN A 126 -8.57 16.57 -10.12
N VAL A 127 -9.03 16.28 -11.35
CA VAL A 127 -9.10 17.21 -12.47
C VAL A 127 -10.56 17.48 -12.80
N PRO A 128 -10.99 18.75 -12.95
CA PRO A 128 -12.38 19.06 -13.24
C PRO A 128 -12.76 18.71 -14.68
N ASN A 129 -14.06 18.45 -14.89
CA ASN A 129 -14.68 18.34 -16.22
C ASN A 129 -14.07 17.26 -17.15
N LEU A 130 -13.55 16.17 -16.58
CA LEU A 130 -12.95 15.07 -17.36
C LEU A 130 -13.94 14.41 -18.33
N ASP A 131 -15.24 14.50 -18.07
CA ASP A 131 -16.30 14.08 -18.99
C ASP A 131 -16.33 14.90 -20.29
N TYR A 132 -16.05 16.20 -20.23
CA TYR A 132 -15.87 17.06 -21.41
C TYR A 132 -14.59 16.70 -22.15
N VAL A 133 -13.51 16.45 -21.41
CA VAL A 133 -12.23 16.03 -21.99
C VAL A 133 -12.39 14.72 -22.76
N THR A 134 -13.04 13.70 -22.18
CA THR A 134 -13.28 12.41 -22.87
C THR A 134 -14.09 12.58 -24.15
N TYR A 135 -15.09 13.47 -24.18
CA TYR A 135 -15.78 13.77 -25.43
C TYR A 135 -14.81 14.32 -26.49
N ILE A 136 -13.95 15.28 -26.12
CA ILE A 136 -12.95 15.84 -27.04
C ILE A 136 -12.05 14.73 -27.60
N LEU A 137 -11.50 13.88 -26.73
CA LEU A 137 -10.57 12.82 -27.12
C LEU A 137 -11.19 11.83 -28.12
N ASN A 138 -12.47 11.50 -27.96
CA ASN A 138 -13.17 10.57 -28.85
C ASN A 138 -13.59 11.17 -30.20
N ASN A 139 -13.59 12.50 -30.35
CA ASN A 139 -14.14 13.18 -31.53
C ASN A 139 -13.10 14.00 -32.33
N TYR A 140 -11.89 14.16 -31.80
CA TYR A 140 -10.83 14.95 -32.42
C TYR A 140 -9.51 14.18 -32.49
N TYR A 141 -8.46 14.83 -32.98
CA TYR A 141 -7.13 14.25 -33.15
C TYR A 141 -6.57 13.69 -31.81
N PRO A 142 -5.99 12.48 -31.80
CA PRO A 142 -5.66 11.64 -32.97
C PRO A 142 -6.75 10.63 -33.38
N VAL A 143 -7.80 10.41 -32.58
CA VAL A 143 -8.86 9.42 -32.87
C VAL A 143 -9.59 9.73 -34.17
N VAL A 144 -9.81 11.03 -34.44
CA VAL A 144 -10.36 11.51 -35.72
C VAL A 144 -9.28 12.37 -36.40
N PRO A 145 -8.41 11.80 -37.25
CA PRO A 145 -7.23 12.50 -37.79
C PRO A 145 -7.54 13.75 -38.63
N GLY A 146 -8.76 13.84 -39.17
CA GLY A 146 -9.24 14.99 -39.96
C GLY A 146 -9.89 16.10 -39.13
N ALA A 147 -10.03 15.92 -37.81
CA ALA A 147 -10.68 16.88 -36.91
C ALA A 147 -9.70 17.36 -35.82
N PRO A 148 -9.59 18.69 -35.57
CA PRO A 148 -10.22 19.77 -36.32
C PRO A 148 -9.65 19.86 -37.75
N ALA A 149 -10.39 20.52 -38.64
CA ALA A 149 -10.02 20.70 -40.06
C ALA A 149 -8.88 21.73 -40.22
N LEU A 150 -7.71 21.39 -39.67
CA LEU A 150 -6.47 22.17 -39.71
C LEU A 150 -5.42 21.45 -40.57
N SER A 151 -4.45 22.23 -41.06
CA SER A 151 -3.54 21.78 -42.12
C SER A 151 -2.42 20.88 -41.62
N THR A 152 -1.99 21.06 -40.37
CA THR A 152 -0.92 20.28 -39.77
C THR A 152 -1.37 19.59 -38.48
N ASP A 153 -0.73 18.49 -38.14
CA ASP A 153 -1.01 17.78 -36.88
C ASP A 153 -0.59 18.61 -35.65
N ALA A 154 0.42 19.47 -35.77
CA ALA A 154 0.79 20.43 -34.72
C ALA A 154 -0.33 21.44 -34.43
N GLU A 155 -1.00 21.95 -35.46
CA GLU A 155 -2.17 22.82 -35.30
C GLU A 155 -3.34 22.08 -34.64
N LYS A 156 -3.58 20.82 -35.03
CA LYS A 156 -4.65 19.99 -34.43
C LYS A 156 -4.37 19.70 -32.96
N VAL A 157 -3.16 19.26 -32.64
CA VAL A 157 -2.71 18.99 -31.26
C VAL A 157 -2.83 20.24 -30.40
N ALA A 158 -2.39 21.40 -30.89
CA ALA A 158 -2.53 22.66 -30.17
C ALA A 158 -4.01 23.02 -29.93
N ALA A 159 -4.87 22.92 -30.94
CA ALA A 159 -6.29 23.21 -30.80
C ALA A 159 -7.00 22.26 -29.80
N VAL A 160 -6.70 20.96 -29.87
CA VAL A 160 -7.24 19.96 -28.92
C VAL A 160 -6.72 20.23 -27.51
N GLN A 161 -5.41 20.44 -27.33
CA GLN A 161 -4.81 20.72 -26.03
C GLN A 161 -5.38 22.01 -25.40
N GLY A 162 -5.59 23.06 -26.21
CA GLY A 162 -6.20 24.31 -25.75
C GLY A 162 -7.67 24.14 -25.32
N ALA A 163 -8.44 23.30 -26.02
CA ALA A 163 -9.81 22.97 -25.63
C ALA A 163 -9.87 22.12 -24.36
N ILE A 164 -8.92 21.18 -24.18
CA ILE A 164 -8.77 20.42 -22.93
C ILE A 164 -8.50 21.38 -21.77
N TRP A 165 -7.51 22.27 -21.90
CA TRP A 165 -7.19 23.25 -20.86
C TRP A 165 -8.28 24.27 -20.59
N TYR A 166 -9.20 24.51 -21.53
CA TYR A 166 -10.39 25.29 -21.23
C TYR A 166 -11.25 24.61 -20.15
N PHE A 167 -11.50 23.31 -20.30
CA PHE A 167 -12.33 22.55 -19.36
C PHE A 167 -11.59 22.20 -18.06
N THR A 168 -10.27 21.97 -18.10
CA THR A 168 -9.50 21.58 -16.91
C THR A 168 -8.97 22.77 -16.12
N ASP A 169 -8.55 23.84 -16.81
CA ASP A 169 -7.77 24.94 -16.23
C ASP A 169 -8.32 26.33 -16.61
N GLN A 170 -9.47 26.42 -17.27
CA GLN A 170 -10.09 27.68 -17.69
C GLN A 170 -9.19 28.50 -18.65
N PHE A 171 -8.38 27.82 -19.45
CA PHE A 171 -7.45 28.47 -20.38
C PHE A 171 -8.16 29.08 -21.59
N VAL A 172 -7.84 30.34 -21.88
CA VAL A 172 -8.40 31.10 -23.00
C VAL A 172 -7.28 31.71 -23.84
N VAL A 173 -7.37 31.51 -25.15
CA VAL A 173 -6.58 32.19 -26.18
C VAL A 173 -7.36 33.44 -26.60
N PRO A 174 -6.77 34.65 -26.69
CA PRO A 174 -7.48 35.82 -27.18
C PRO A 174 -7.69 35.75 -28.70
N ARG A 175 -8.85 36.21 -29.19
CA ARG A 175 -9.14 36.24 -30.64
C ARG A 175 -8.25 37.22 -31.38
N PHE A 176 -7.98 38.39 -30.79
CA PHE A 176 -7.13 39.41 -31.40
C PHE A 176 -5.68 38.93 -31.46
N GLY A 177 -5.11 38.85 -32.66
CA GLY A 177 -3.74 38.37 -32.90
C GLY A 177 -3.59 36.86 -33.06
N TYR A 178 -4.59 36.06 -32.66
CA TYR A 178 -4.55 34.59 -32.69
C TYR A 178 -5.86 33.98 -33.23
N LEU A 179 -6.40 34.58 -34.30
CA LEU A 179 -7.73 34.27 -34.85
C LEU A 179 -7.92 32.77 -35.15
N ALA A 180 -6.96 32.15 -35.85
CA ALA A 180 -7.08 30.75 -36.27
C ALA A 180 -7.08 29.77 -35.09
N GLN A 181 -6.19 29.99 -34.11
CA GLN A 181 -6.11 29.19 -32.90
C GLN A 181 -7.37 29.37 -32.05
N HIS A 182 -7.82 30.63 -31.89
CA HIS A 182 -9.06 30.96 -31.17
C HIS A 182 -10.27 30.27 -31.78
N ASP A 183 -10.48 30.42 -33.09
CA ASP A 183 -11.63 29.85 -33.79
C ASP A 183 -11.66 28.32 -33.72
N ALA A 184 -10.49 27.67 -33.83
CA ALA A 184 -10.40 26.21 -33.72
C ALA A 184 -10.76 25.72 -32.30
N ILE A 185 -10.22 26.35 -31.25
CA ILE A 185 -10.52 25.99 -29.86
C ILE A 185 -11.98 26.28 -29.53
N ALA A 186 -12.48 27.47 -29.90
CA ALA A 186 -13.86 27.88 -29.68
C ALA A 186 -14.86 26.90 -30.33
N ALA A 187 -14.55 26.40 -31.53
CA ALA A 187 -15.38 25.42 -32.22
C ALA A 187 -15.42 24.06 -31.48
N ILE A 188 -14.27 23.57 -30.98
CA ILE A 188 -14.20 22.33 -30.19
C ILE A 188 -15.00 22.48 -28.90
N VAL A 189 -14.81 23.59 -28.17
CA VAL A 189 -15.51 23.88 -26.91
C VAL A 189 -17.01 23.94 -27.14
N ALA A 190 -17.48 24.69 -28.14
CA ALA A 190 -18.90 24.81 -28.45
C ALA A 190 -19.54 23.47 -28.84
N ALA A 191 -18.84 22.66 -29.66
CA ALA A 191 -19.33 21.32 -30.03
C ALA A 191 -19.42 20.38 -28.81
N THR A 192 -18.42 20.43 -27.93
CA THR A 192 -18.40 19.63 -26.69
C THR A 192 -19.54 20.03 -25.75
N GLN A 193 -19.74 21.33 -25.53
CA GLN A 193 -20.82 21.86 -24.71
C GLN A 193 -22.20 21.45 -25.26
N ALA A 194 -22.39 21.58 -26.57
CA ALA A 194 -23.63 21.19 -27.23
C ALA A 194 -23.91 19.68 -27.12
N ALA A 195 -22.87 18.83 -27.16
CA ALA A 195 -23.02 17.40 -27.01
C ALA A 195 -23.38 17.00 -25.56
N LEU A 196 -22.83 17.69 -24.56
CA LEU A 196 -23.00 17.35 -23.14
C LEU A 196 -24.09 18.17 -22.43
N SER A 197 -24.82 19.03 -23.15
CA SER A 197 -25.96 19.78 -22.57
C SER A 197 -27.07 18.86 -22.02
N GLY A 198 -27.06 17.57 -22.39
CA GLY A 198 -28.01 16.55 -21.94
C GLY A 198 -27.50 15.59 -20.86
N GLY A 199 -26.24 15.69 -20.42
CA GLY A 199 -25.66 14.83 -19.39
C GLY A 199 -24.16 14.58 -19.55
N ALA A 200 -23.53 14.08 -18.49
CA ALA A 200 -22.10 13.79 -18.42
C ALA A 200 -21.73 12.46 -19.11
N THR A 201 -20.51 12.40 -19.65
CA THR A 201 -19.88 11.14 -20.10
C THR A 201 -19.28 10.42 -18.89
N PRO A 202 -19.62 9.14 -18.61
CA PRO A 202 -19.03 8.42 -17.50
C PRO A 202 -17.53 8.19 -17.73
N ALA A 203 -16.78 8.06 -16.63
CA ALA A 203 -15.38 7.66 -16.69
C ALA A 203 -15.23 6.32 -17.44
N PRO A 204 -14.23 6.18 -18.32
CA PRO A 204 -13.95 4.92 -18.98
C PRO A 204 -13.56 3.86 -17.92
N PRO A 205 -13.80 2.57 -18.19
CA PRO A 205 -13.40 1.51 -17.28
C PRO A 205 -11.88 1.48 -17.14
N LEU A 206 -11.41 1.49 -15.89
CA LEU A 206 -9.99 1.41 -15.55
C LEU A 206 -9.62 -0.04 -15.19
N PRO A 207 -8.71 -0.71 -15.91
CA PRO A 207 -8.16 -1.98 -15.47
C PRO A 207 -7.30 -1.77 -14.21
N THR A 208 -7.40 -2.70 -13.25
CA THR A 208 -6.64 -2.64 -12.00
C THR A 208 -6.02 -3.99 -11.68
N LEU A 209 -4.84 -3.95 -11.06
CA LEU A 209 -4.13 -5.10 -10.52
C LEU A 209 -3.52 -4.67 -9.19
N THR A 210 -3.70 -5.47 -8.13
CA THR A 210 -3.21 -5.12 -6.80
C THR A 210 -2.58 -6.31 -6.10
N ILE A 211 -1.59 -6.03 -5.26
CA ILE A 211 -0.98 -7.00 -4.35
C ILE A 211 -1.09 -6.42 -2.93
N THR A 212 -1.58 -7.20 -1.97
CA THR A 212 -1.71 -6.76 -0.58
C THR A 212 -1.16 -7.82 0.39
N PRO A 213 -0.16 -7.50 1.22
CA PRO A 213 0.58 -6.23 1.25
C PRO A 213 1.50 -6.05 0.03
N ASP A 214 1.85 -4.82 -0.30
CA ASP A 214 2.81 -4.46 -1.37
C ASP A 214 4.27 -4.42 -0.86
N THR A 215 4.46 -4.63 0.43
CA THR A 215 5.77 -4.69 1.09
C THR A 215 5.75 -5.74 2.18
N ALA A 216 6.86 -6.44 2.36
CA ALA A 216 7.06 -7.33 3.49
C ALA A 216 8.54 -7.48 3.85
N THR A 217 8.79 -8.05 5.02
CA THR A 217 10.13 -8.46 5.45
C THR A 217 10.24 -9.97 5.42
N ALA A 218 11.31 -10.52 4.83
CA ALA A 218 11.52 -11.95 4.73
C ALA A 218 12.81 -12.39 5.46
N PRO A 219 12.74 -13.40 6.34
CA PRO A 219 13.92 -13.96 7.00
C PRO A 219 14.90 -14.60 6.01
N THR A 220 16.20 -14.32 6.16
CA THR A 220 17.25 -14.93 5.33
C THR A 220 17.45 -16.43 5.59
N THR A 221 16.78 -16.96 6.62
CA THR A 221 16.76 -18.38 7.01
C THR A 221 15.91 -19.26 6.08
N GLY A 222 15.20 -18.66 5.12
CA GLY A 222 14.36 -19.39 4.16
C GLY A 222 12.97 -19.73 4.70
N ASP A 223 12.50 -19.03 5.74
CA ASP A 223 11.11 -19.11 6.18
C ASP A 223 10.17 -18.48 5.14
N VAL A 224 8.95 -19.01 5.06
CA VAL A 224 7.93 -18.57 4.10
C VAL A 224 7.11 -17.42 4.71
N VAL A 225 6.87 -16.37 3.94
CA VAL A 225 6.13 -15.16 4.35
C VAL A 225 4.92 -14.94 3.45
N GLY A 226 3.80 -14.50 4.03
CA GLY A 226 2.55 -14.24 3.32
C GLY A 226 1.34 -14.35 4.26
N PRO A 227 0.10 -14.33 3.73
CA PRO A 227 -0.23 -14.29 2.30
C PRO A 227 -0.10 -12.90 1.67
N PHE A 228 0.21 -12.89 0.38
CA PHE A 228 0.05 -11.76 -0.53
C PHE A 228 -1.22 -11.98 -1.36
N ALA A 229 -2.27 -11.23 -1.07
CA ALA A 229 -3.54 -11.32 -1.76
C ALA A 229 -3.47 -10.60 -3.11
N ILE A 230 -3.87 -11.29 -4.18
CA ILE A 230 -3.91 -10.75 -5.54
C ILE A 230 -5.33 -10.26 -5.84
N GLY A 231 -5.47 -8.99 -6.19
CA GLY A 231 -6.75 -8.36 -6.49
C GLY A 231 -6.74 -7.63 -7.82
N GLY A 232 -7.86 -6.97 -8.12
CA GLY A 232 -8.03 -6.15 -9.33
C GLY A 232 -9.11 -6.68 -10.29
N SER A 233 -9.25 -5.98 -11.41
CA SER A 233 -10.24 -6.28 -12.46
C SER A 233 -9.69 -7.08 -13.64
N VAL A 234 -8.36 -7.25 -13.72
CA VAL A 234 -7.72 -8.06 -14.78
C VAL A 234 -7.96 -9.55 -14.57
N SER A 235 -8.14 -10.30 -15.67
CA SER A 235 -8.48 -11.73 -15.62
C SER A 235 -7.33 -12.62 -15.16
N SER A 236 -6.09 -12.21 -15.46
CA SER A 236 -4.87 -12.90 -15.07
C SER A 236 -3.66 -12.02 -15.33
N SER A 237 -2.55 -12.36 -14.66
CA SER A 237 -1.27 -11.68 -14.75
C SER A 237 -0.12 -12.69 -14.81
N THR A 238 1.00 -12.30 -15.39
CA THR A 238 2.22 -13.08 -15.47
C THR A 238 3.16 -12.69 -14.33
N LEU A 239 3.68 -13.70 -13.62
CA LEU A 239 4.61 -13.52 -12.52
C LEU A 239 6.04 -13.29 -13.02
N SER A 240 6.72 -12.30 -12.42
CA SER A 240 8.17 -12.16 -12.48
C SER A 240 8.76 -12.02 -11.07
N THR A 241 9.87 -12.70 -10.78
CA THR A 241 10.49 -12.77 -9.46
C THR A 241 11.95 -12.28 -9.47
N ARG A 242 12.38 -11.70 -8.35
CA ARG A 242 13.76 -11.26 -8.11
C ARG A 242 14.16 -11.60 -6.68
N GLY A 243 15.20 -12.42 -6.51
CA GLY A 243 15.75 -12.73 -5.19
C GLY A 243 14.89 -13.62 -4.29
N ILE A 244 13.72 -14.06 -4.77
CA ILE A 244 12.72 -14.80 -3.98
C ILE A 244 12.10 -15.94 -4.79
N ASP A 245 11.68 -16.98 -4.08
CA ASP A 245 10.81 -18.05 -4.58
C ASP A 245 9.35 -17.74 -4.21
N VAL A 246 8.40 -18.05 -5.10
CA VAL A 246 6.96 -17.82 -4.90
C VAL A 246 6.21 -19.16 -4.81
N PHE A 247 5.19 -19.21 -3.97
CA PHE A 247 4.38 -20.39 -3.68
C PHE A 247 2.89 -20.08 -3.65
N SER A 248 2.05 -21.07 -3.95
CA SER A 248 0.58 -21.00 -3.83
C SER A 248 0.05 -21.49 -2.49
N ASP A 249 0.92 -21.93 -1.59
CA ASP A 249 0.57 -22.45 -0.27
C ASP A 249 1.47 -21.91 0.85
N ALA A 250 0.91 -21.82 2.06
CA ALA A 250 1.62 -21.33 3.23
C ALA A 250 2.77 -22.24 3.70
N ALA A 251 2.79 -23.51 3.30
CA ALA A 251 3.89 -24.43 3.65
C ALA A 251 5.10 -24.28 2.71
N GLY A 252 4.96 -23.53 1.60
CA GLY A 252 6.00 -23.33 0.60
C GLY A 252 6.41 -24.64 -0.08
N THR A 253 5.40 -25.42 -0.47
CA THR A 253 5.57 -26.74 -1.10
C THR A 253 5.13 -26.76 -2.56
N GLU A 254 4.20 -25.89 -2.94
CA GLU A 254 3.68 -25.71 -4.29
C GLU A 254 4.29 -24.45 -4.90
N SER A 255 5.40 -24.61 -5.63
CA SER A 255 6.09 -23.49 -6.26
C SER A 255 5.31 -22.93 -7.46
N VAL A 256 5.28 -21.61 -7.57
CA VAL A 256 4.77 -20.85 -8.72
C VAL A 256 5.98 -20.30 -9.49
N PRO A 257 6.32 -20.86 -10.66
CA PRO A 257 7.55 -20.50 -11.38
C PRO A 257 7.46 -19.13 -12.06
N GLU A 258 8.62 -18.56 -12.42
CA GLU A 258 8.74 -17.40 -13.31
C GLU A 258 7.89 -17.59 -14.58
N GLY A 259 7.15 -16.56 -14.98
CA GLY A 259 6.27 -16.59 -16.14
C GLY A 259 4.94 -17.31 -15.92
N ALA A 260 4.66 -17.82 -14.72
CA ALA A 260 3.38 -18.43 -14.41
C ALA A 260 2.22 -17.42 -14.44
N TRP A 261 1.03 -17.93 -14.76
CA TRP A 261 -0.20 -17.14 -14.78
C TRP A 261 -0.86 -17.16 -13.40
N VAL A 262 -1.15 -15.97 -12.88
CA VAL A 262 -1.74 -15.74 -11.56
C VAL A 262 -3.09 -15.01 -11.75
N PRO A 263 -4.23 -15.66 -11.44
CA PRO A 263 -5.54 -15.03 -11.51
C PRO A 263 -5.81 -14.13 -10.28
N PRO A 264 -6.73 -13.16 -10.38
CA PRO A 264 -7.21 -12.42 -9.22
C PRO A 264 -7.91 -13.36 -8.23
N GLY A 265 -7.81 -13.04 -6.94
CA GLY A 265 -8.30 -13.87 -5.83
C GLY A 265 -7.29 -14.91 -5.33
N SER A 266 -6.15 -15.09 -6.03
CA SER A 266 -5.05 -15.91 -5.54
C SER A 266 -4.42 -15.34 -4.27
N SER A 267 -3.85 -16.23 -3.46
CA SER A 267 -2.93 -15.87 -2.38
C SER A 267 -1.57 -16.47 -2.70
N LEU A 268 -0.52 -15.65 -2.61
CA LEU A 268 0.86 -16.06 -2.82
C LEU A 268 1.63 -16.01 -1.49
N TRP A 269 2.65 -16.83 -1.39
CA TRP A 269 3.64 -16.78 -0.33
C TRP A 269 5.03 -16.72 -0.94
N VAL A 270 5.97 -16.10 -0.24
CA VAL A 270 7.33 -15.92 -0.74
C VAL A 270 8.34 -16.50 0.23
N ARG A 271 9.48 -16.92 -0.30
CA ARG A 271 10.66 -17.29 0.48
C ARG A 271 11.84 -16.53 -0.06
N TYR A 272 12.66 -15.98 0.83
CA TYR A 272 13.92 -15.37 0.42
C TYR A 272 14.86 -16.43 -0.16
N ALA A 273 15.42 -16.17 -1.34
CA ALA A 273 16.27 -17.12 -2.07
C ALA A 273 17.71 -16.59 -2.23
N SER A 274 17.88 -15.31 -2.57
CA SER A 274 19.21 -14.72 -2.78
C SER A 274 19.20 -13.20 -2.69
N THR A 275 20.36 -12.62 -2.40
CA THR A 275 20.54 -11.16 -2.37
C THR A 275 20.67 -10.63 -3.78
N VAL A 276 19.77 -9.75 -4.18
CA VAL A 276 19.83 -9.02 -5.46
C VAL A 276 19.39 -7.58 -5.23
N ALA A 277 19.51 -6.70 -6.23
CA ALA A 277 18.83 -5.41 -6.13
C ALA A 277 17.32 -5.61 -6.27
N ASP A 278 16.54 -4.90 -5.45
CA ASP A 278 15.07 -4.86 -5.50
C ASP A 278 14.42 -6.25 -5.38
N GLU A 279 14.68 -6.96 -4.27
CA GLU A 279 14.05 -8.26 -4.02
C GLU A 279 12.52 -8.15 -3.95
N GLY A 280 11.84 -9.12 -4.56
CA GLY A 280 10.39 -9.16 -4.59
C GLY A 280 9.83 -9.86 -5.82
N PHE A 281 8.55 -9.62 -6.08
CA PHE A 281 7.89 -10.10 -7.29
C PHE A 281 6.98 -9.04 -7.88
N THR A 282 6.78 -9.14 -9.19
CA THR A 282 5.88 -8.29 -9.97
C THR A 282 4.89 -9.17 -10.70
N LEU A 283 3.64 -8.72 -10.73
CA LEU A 283 2.61 -9.25 -11.59
C LEU A 283 2.36 -8.25 -12.71
N GLU A 284 2.33 -8.73 -13.94
CA GLU A 284 2.14 -7.90 -15.13
C GLU A 284 1.07 -8.48 -16.04
N THR A 285 0.28 -7.62 -16.67
CA THR A 285 -0.58 -8.01 -17.79
C THR A 285 -0.71 -6.83 -18.76
N SER A 286 -1.07 -7.09 -20.01
CA SER A 286 -1.30 -6.03 -21.00
C SER A 286 -2.79 -5.91 -21.29
N GLN A 287 -3.34 -4.71 -21.12
CA GLN A 287 -4.76 -4.44 -21.34
C GLN A 287 -4.94 -3.40 -22.44
N THR A 288 -5.95 -3.59 -23.28
CA THR A 288 -6.42 -2.52 -24.15
C THR A 288 -7.22 -1.52 -23.32
N VAL A 289 -6.75 -0.28 -23.26
CA VAL A 289 -7.32 0.79 -22.44
C VAL A 289 -7.91 1.86 -23.36
N GLU A 290 -9.15 2.26 -23.08
CA GLU A 290 -9.86 3.29 -23.85
C GLU A 290 -9.36 4.70 -23.55
N ALA A 291 -9.51 5.61 -24.52
CA ALA A 291 -9.21 7.03 -24.35
C ALA A 291 -9.94 7.64 -23.15
N GLY A 292 -9.32 8.61 -22.49
CA GLY A 292 -9.87 9.25 -21.29
C GLY A 292 -9.41 8.65 -19.96
N ASN A 293 -8.68 7.53 -19.96
CA ASN A 293 -7.98 7.06 -18.76
C ASN A 293 -6.80 7.98 -18.43
N VAL A 294 -6.54 8.19 -17.13
CA VAL A 294 -5.54 9.15 -16.66
C VAL A 294 -4.24 8.43 -16.30
N PHE A 295 -3.11 9.08 -16.60
CA PHE A 295 -1.80 8.71 -16.09
C PHE A 295 -1.37 9.72 -15.03
N LEU A 296 -0.99 9.19 -13.87
CA LEU A 296 -0.48 9.93 -12.73
C LEU A 296 1.00 9.66 -12.54
N TYR A 297 1.69 10.65 -11.98
CA TYR A 297 3.10 10.51 -11.62
C TYR A 297 3.26 9.41 -10.57
N ASP A 298 4.11 8.42 -10.83
CA ASP A 298 4.30 7.25 -9.96
C ASP A 298 5.27 7.52 -8.78
N GLY A 299 5.81 8.73 -8.68
CA GLY A 299 6.80 9.10 -7.67
C GLY A 299 8.21 8.57 -7.93
N GLY A 300 8.46 7.99 -9.11
CA GLY A 300 9.66 7.23 -9.49
C GLY A 300 10.91 8.04 -9.75
N ASN A 301 10.80 9.35 -9.99
CA ASN A 301 11.93 10.23 -10.30
C ASN A 301 12.44 10.97 -9.04
N PRO A 302 13.64 10.66 -8.51
CA PRO A 302 14.19 11.34 -7.35
C PRO A 302 14.23 12.87 -7.46
N GLY A 303 13.85 13.56 -6.39
CA GLY A 303 13.83 15.03 -6.34
C GLY A 303 12.60 15.68 -6.99
N ARG A 304 11.73 14.89 -7.63
CA ARG A 304 10.47 15.36 -8.21
C ARG A 304 9.28 14.94 -7.34
N ALA A 305 8.53 15.92 -6.86
CA ALA A 305 7.34 15.69 -6.02
C ALA A 305 6.05 15.52 -6.83
N SER A 306 6.00 16.07 -8.05
CA SER A 306 4.85 15.98 -8.95
C SER A 306 5.28 16.10 -10.41
N ALA A 307 4.41 15.65 -11.31
CA ALA A 307 4.51 15.88 -12.74
C ALA A 307 3.12 16.15 -13.34
N GLN A 308 3.10 16.70 -14.55
CA GLN A 308 1.90 16.92 -15.36
C GLN A 308 1.02 15.66 -15.32
N LYS A 309 -0.26 15.82 -15.02
CA LYS A 309 -1.24 14.74 -15.18
C LYS A 309 -1.53 14.58 -16.66
N LEU A 310 -1.56 13.35 -17.13
CA LEU A 310 -1.73 13.05 -18.55
C LEU A 310 -3.03 12.27 -18.76
N ILE A 311 -3.64 12.42 -19.92
CA ILE A 311 -4.84 11.65 -20.28
C ILE A 311 -4.64 10.94 -21.61
N LEU A 312 -5.03 9.66 -21.66
CA LEU A 312 -4.88 8.80 -22.81
C LEU A 312 -5.70 9.33 -24.00
N ALA A 313 -5.03 9.68 -25.08
CA ALA A 313 -5.63 10.37 -26.22
C ALA A 313 -6.36 9.45 -27.19
N ALA A 314 -5.97 8.18 -27.25
CA ALA A 314 -6.58 7.15 -28.08
C ALA A 314 -6.41 5.78 -27.42
N GLN A 315 -7.22 4.80 -27.84
CA GLN A 315 -7.09 3.44 -27.35
C GLN A 315 -5.66 2.92 -27.56
N ALA A 316 -5.07 2.35 -26.51
CA ALA A 316 -3.72 1.80 -26.54
C ALA A 316 -3.61 0.54 -25.67
N THR A 317 -2.60 -0.28 -25.96
CA THR A 317 -2.24 -1.40 -25.08
C THR A 317 -1.30 -0.90 -24.00
N ILE A 318 -1.73 -1.01 -22.74
CA ILE A 318 -1.00 -0.52 -21.56
C ILE A 318 -0.61 -1.72 -20.69
N PRO A 319 0.65 -1.81 -20.23
CA PRO A 319 1.03 -2.75 -19.19
C PRO A 319 0.42 -2.32 -17.85
N ILE A 320 -0.27 -3.23 -17.18
CA ILE A 320 -0.80 -3.06 -15.84
C ILE A 320 0.09 -3.84 -14.89
N ARG A 321 0.66 -3.16 -13.89
CA ARG A 321 1.67 -3.75 -12.99
C ARG A 321 1.27 -3.62 -11.53
N ALA A 322 1.61 -4.64 -10.75
CA ALA A 322 1.67 -4.55 -9.31
C ALA A 322 2.91 -5.27 -8.82
N SER A 323 3.60 -4.70 -7.84
CA SER A 323 4.81 -5.28 -7.27
C SER A 323 4.71 -5.40 -5.75
N ALA A 324 5.28 -6.46 -5.20
CA ALA A 324 5.53 -6.58 -3.77
C ALA A 324 7.04 -6.57 -3.51
N ALA A 325 7.51 -5.57 -2.77
CA ALA A 325 8.91 -5.45 -2.38
C ALA A 325 9.19 -6.23 -1.09
N ILE A 326 10.29 -6.97 -1.09
CA ILE A 326 10.68 -7.83 0.02
C ILE A 326 12.01 -7.34 0.59
N THR A 327 11.99 -6.87 1.83
CA THR A 327 13.22 -6.50 2.52
C THR A 327 13.80 -7.74 3.22
N PRO A 328 15.05 -8.16 2.93
CA PRO A 328 15.66 -9.26 3.64
C PRO A 328 15.97 -8.88 5.09
N MET A 329 15.68 -9.79 6.01
CA MET A 329 16.01 -9.68 7.43
C MET A 329 16.97 -10.78 7.84
N ALA A 330 18.13 -10.39 8.37
CA ALA A 330 19.04 -11.33 8.99
C ALA A 330 18.35 -12.03 10.17
N ALA A 331 18.22 -13.35 10.10
CA ALA A 331 17.49 -14.13 11.08
C ALA A 331 18.25 -15.42 11.47
N GLY A 332 17.87 -16.04 12.58
CA GLY A 332 18.38 -17.32 13.06
C GLY A 332 17.28 -18.15 13.72
N TRP A 333 17.69 -19.11 14.55
CA TRP A 333 16.78 -20.01 15.27
C TRP A 333 17.01 -19.96 16.77
N PHE A 334 15.94 -20.20 17.53
CA PHE A 334 16.02 -20.38 18.98
C PHE A 334 15.42 -21.73 19.38
N ALA A 335 16.04 -22.42 20.34
CA ALA A 335 15.48 -23.64 20.93
C ALA A 335 15.41 -23.55 22.45
N ALA A 336 14.26 -23.96 23.01
CA ALA A 336 14.13 -24.20 24.44
C ALA A 336 14.18 -25.70 24.71
N ASP A 337 15.15 -26.11 25.53
CA ASP A 337 15.28 -27.46 26.02
C ASP A 337 14.83 -27.53 27.49
N VAL A 338 14.21 -28.63 27.89
CA VAL A 338 13.85 -28.90 29.29
C VAL A 338 14.60 -30.14 29.76
N THR A 339 15.31 -30.02 30.88
CA THR A 339 16.03 -31.11 31.55
C THR A 339 15.31 -31.50 32.81
N VAL A 340 14.85 -32.75 32.87
CA VAL A 340 14.28 -33.35 34.09
C VAL A 340 15.41 -34.07 34.83
N ALA A 341 15.62 -33.70 36.09
CA ALA A 341 16.66 -34.25 36.95
C ALA A 341 16.11 -34.66 38.33
N GLY A 342 16.96 -35.31 39.12
CA GLY A 342 16.65 -35.70 40.49
C GLY A 342 16.08 -37.11 40.64
N VAL A 343 15.96 -37.55 41.90
CA VAL A 343 15.59 -38.94 42.25
C VAL A 343 14.13 -39.29 41.94
N ALA A 344 13.28 -38.27 41.79
CA ALA A 344 11.86 -38.42 41.42
C ALA A 344 11.59 -38.12 39.94
N ALA A 345 12.63 -38.02 39.11
CA ALA A 345 12.46 -37.85 37.66
C ALA A 345 11.67 -39.03 37.06
N GLY A 346 10.73 -38.73 36.18
CA GLY A 346 9.74 -39.68 35.65
C GLY A 346 8.45 -39.75 36.48
N LEU A 347 8.34 -39.02 37.59
CA LEU A 347 7.11 -38.93 38.40
C LEU A 347 6.46 -37.54 38.38
N GLN A 348 7.07 -36.59 37.67
CA GLN A 348 6.55 -35.23 37.49
C GLN A 348 5.31 -35.21 36.57
N GLY A 349 4.47 -34.21 36.78
CA GLY A 349 3.38 -33.83 35.87
C GLY A 349 3.92 -33.18 34.60
N ALA A 350 3.03 -32.68 33.76
CA ALA A 350 3.44 -31.98 32.54
C ALA A 350 4.17 -30.66 32.89
N ILE A 351 5.25 -30.37 32.17
CA ILE A 351 6.02 -29.13 32.30
C ILE A 351 5.75 -28.27 31.07
N SER A 352 5.34 -27.02 31.24
CA SER A 352 5.07 -26.10 30.12
C SER A 352 6.04 -24.92 30.15
N VAL A 353 6.61 -24.61 28.99
CA VAL A 353 7.54 -23.49 28.80
C VAL A 353 7.13 -22.66 27.59
N THR A 354 7.35 -21.35 27.68
CA THR A 354 7.17 -20.38 26.60
C THR A 354 8.51 -19.75 26.28
N ALA A 355 8.95 -19.90 25.03
CA ALA A 355 10.09 -19.18 24.49
C ALA A 355 9.61 -17.86 23.86
N ARG A 356 10.30 -16.76 24.15
CA ARG A 356 10.01 -15.44 23.58
C ARG A 356 11.30 -14.74 23.19
N CYS A 357 11.39 -14.32 21.93
CA CYS A 357 12.47 -13.50 21.38
C CYS A 357 11.92 -12.15 20.91
N ASP A 358 12.58 -11.06 21.30
CA ASP A 358 12.13 -9.69 21.08
C ASP A 358 13.31 -8.79 20.69
N ASP A 359 13.20 -8.04 19.58
CA ASP A 359 14.18 -7.04 19.14
C ASP A 359 13.70 -5.58 19.34
N GLY A 360 12.54 -5.39 19.97
CA GLY A 360 11.88 -4.10 20.17
C GLY A 360 10.92 -3.70 19.05
N THR A 361 10.95 -4.39 17.91
CA THR A 361 10.06 -4.17 16.76
C THR A 361 9.22 -5.40 16.43
N THR A 362 9.80 -6.58 16.57
CA THR A 362 9.24 -7.87 16.21
C THR A 362 9.34 -8.82 17.41
N VAL A 363 8.26 -9.55 17.66
CA VAL A 363 8.19 -10.56 18.71
C VAL A 363 7.91 -11.91 18.08
N VAL A 364 8.78 -12.88 18.36
CA VAL A 364 8.58 -14.29 17.99
C VAL A 364 8.43 -15.09 19.26
N GLU A 365 7.29 -15.75 19.44
CA GLU A 365 7.01 -16.54 20.64
C GLU A 365 6.30 -17.85 20.32
N SER A 366 6.57 -18.88 21.13
CA SER A 366 5.89 -20.17 21.06
C SER A 366 5.98 -20.88 22.40
N SER A 367 4.99 -21.71 22.68
CA SER A 367 4.93 -22.52 23.89
C SER A 367 4.96 -24.00 23.57
N GLY A 368 5.58 -24.78 24.44
CA GLY A 368 5.59 -26.23 24.35
C GLY A 368 5.43 -26.87 25.72
N THR A 369 5.01 -28.14 25.70
CA THR A 369 4.78 -28.92 26.92
C THR A 369 5.56 -30.23 26.84
N LEU A 370 6.38 -30.48 27.86
CA LEU A 370 6.95 -31.79 28.13
C LEU A 370 5.91 -32.65 28.83
N ALA A 371 5.69 -33.86 28.34
CA ALA A 371 4.68 -34.77 28.87
C ALA A 371 4.95 -35.16 30.34
N ALA A 372 3.88 -35.50 31.07
CA ALA A 372 4.03 -36.07 32.41
C ALA A 372 4.79 -37.39 32.36
N GLY A 373 5.58 -37.65 33.40
CA GLY A 373 6.35 -38.88 33.54
C GLY A 373 7.51 -39.05 32.55
N THR A 374 7.92 -38.00 31.82
CA THR A 374 9.12 -38.05 31.00
C THR A 374 10.34 -38.44 31.86
N PRO A 375 11.14 -39.45 31.45
CA PRO A 375 12.32 -39.86 32.20
C PRO A 375 13.34 -38.73 32.39
N ALA A 376 14.30 -38.95 33.29
CA ALA A 376 15.42 -38.03 33.45
C ALA A 376 16.16 -37.81 32.12
N GLY A 377 16.55 -36.56 31.87
CA GLY A 377 17.27 -36.18 30.65
C GLY A 377 16.75 -34.88 30.04
N THR A 378 17.42 -34.46 28.96
CA THR A 378 17.13 -33.23 28.23
C THR A 378 16.27 -33.53 27.00
N THR A 379 15.18 -32.80 26.84
CA THR A 379 14.28 -32.89 25.69
C THR A 379 14.07 -31.51 25.09
N ARG A 380 14.07 -31.43 23.76
CA ARG A 380 13.69 -30.21 23.04
C ARG A 380 12.19 -30.01 23.09
N VAL A 381 11.75 -28.88 23.63
CA VAL A 381 10.32 -28.62 23.86
C VAL A 381 9.79 -27.52 22.94
N VAL A 382 10.60 -26.50 22.64
CA VAL A 382 10.23 -25.41 21.73
C VAL A 382 11.35 -25.15 20.73
N THR A 383 10.95 -24.85 19.50
CA THR A 383 11.82 -24.30 18.45
C THR A 383 11.14 -23.11 17.83
N LEU A 384 11.87 -22.00 17.71
CA LEU A 384 11.46 -20.81 16.97
C LEU A 384 12.35 -20.70 15.73
N SER A 385 11.74 -20.45 14.58
CA SER A 385 12.42 -20.04 13.35
C SER A 385 12.18 -18.55 13.10
N ALA A 386 12.77 -18.00 12.04
CA ALA A 386 12.63 -16.60 11.67
C ALA A 386 12.94 -15.59 12.79
N VAL A 387 13.81 -15.94 13.75
CA VAL A 387 14.11 -15.05 14.87
C VAL A 387 15.06 -13.95 14.40
N PRO A 388 14.70 -12.65 14.48
CA PRO A 388 15.57 -11.56 14.04
C PRO A 388 16.93 -11.62 14.73
N ALA A 389 18.01 -11.43 13.97
CA ALA A 389 19.35 -11.35 14.55
C ALA A 389 19.47 -10.13 15.47
N GLY A 390 20.00 -10.32 16.69
CA GLY A 390 20.02 -9.30 17.73
C GLY A 390 18.82 -9.34 18.68
N ALA A 391 17.78 -10.12 18.39
CA ALA A 391 16.66 -10.32 19.30
C ALA A 391 17.12 -10.97 20.61
N THR A 392 16.59 -10.50 21.74
CA THR A 392 16.86 -11.12 23.05
C THR A 392 15.82 -12.19 23.32
N CYS A 393 16.29 -13.43 23.47
CA CYS A 393 15.47 -14.60 23.73
C CYS A 393 15.50 -15.00 25.21
N THR A 394 14.33 -15.31 25.75
CA THR A 394 14.12 -15.80 27.12
C THR A 394 13.15 -16.97 27.13
N VAL A 395 13.23 -17.81 28.16
CA VAL A 395 12.30 -18.93 28.38
C VAL A 395 11.62 -18.76 29.73
N THR A 396 10.30 -18.77 29.72
CA THR A 396 9.47 -18.69 30.93
C THR A 396 8.75 -20.01 31.14
N GLN A 397 8.87 -20.57 32.34
CA GLN A 397 8.13 -21.77 32.71
C GLN A 397 6.76 -21.40 33.28
N THR A 398 5.70 -21.98 32.71
CA THR A 398 4.31 -21.70 33.08
C THR A 398 3.66 -22.85 33.86
N ALA A 399 4.20 -24.06 33.74
CA ALA A 399 3.86 -25.20 34.59
C ALA A 399 5.13 -25.97 34.96
N ASP A 400 5.29 -26.28 36.24
CA ASP A 400 6.52 -26.84 36.82
C ASP A 400 6.48 -28.36 37.05
N GLY A 401 5.37 -29.00 36.68
CA GLY A 401 5.21 -30.44 36.79
C GLY A 401 5.22 -30.98 38.22
N HIS A 402 5.05 -30.17 39.27
CA HIS A 402 5.00 -30.71 40.63
C HIS A 402 3.81 -31.66 40.82
N THR A 403 4.02 -32.76 41.55
CA THR A 403 2.97 -33.72 41.93
C THR A 403 3.16 -34.17 43.38
N ALA A 404 2.19 -34.93 43.92
CA ALA A 404 2.34 -35.56 45.22
C ALA A 404 3.53 -36.54 45.29
N GLY A 405 3.94 -37.12 44.16
CA GLY A 405 5.06 -38.06 44.07
C GLY A 405 6.40 -37.43 43.67
N ALA A 406 6.38 -36.22 43.12
CA ALA A 406 7.55 -35.49 42.65
C ALA A 406 7.46 -34.01 43.05
N VAL A 407 8.20 -33.63 44.08
CA VAL A 407 8.30 -32.24 44.54
C VAL A 407 9.44 -31.55 43.80
N LEU A 408 9.14 -30.41 43.18
CA LEU A 408 10.16 -29.57 42.56
C LEU A 408 11.05 -28.96 43.64
N THR A 409 12.36 -29.20 43.54
CA THR A 409 13.35 -28.71 44.51
C THR A 409 14.14 -27.52 44.00
N SER A 410 14.36 -27.43 42.69
CA SER A 410 15.04 -26.33 42.06
C SER A 410 14.67 -26.24 40.58
N THR A 411 14.55 -25.01 40.09
CA THR A 411 14.43 -24.69 38.66
C THR A 411 15.53 -23.68 38.32
N THR A 412 16.25 -23.93 37.23
CA THR A 412 17.27 -22.99 36.71
C THR A 412 17.19 -22.91 35.19
N THR A 413 17.43 -21.73 34.62
CA THR A 413 17.46 -21.53 33.17
C THR A 413 18.83 -21.02 32.77
N VAL A 414 19.52 -21.75 31.89
CA VAL A 414 20.90 -21.42 31.47
C VAL A 414 21.03 -21.43 29.94
N PRO A 415 21.50 -20.33 29.33
CA PRO A 415 21.60 -18.99 29.91
C PRO A 415 20.20 -18.42 30.25
N ALA A 416 20.13 -17.44 31.16
CA ALA A 416 18.86 -16.80 31.52
C ALA A 416 18.26 -15.97 30.36
N SER A 417 19.14 -15.42 29.52
CA SER A 417 18.79 -14.76 28.25
C SER A 417 19.91 -15.00 27.24
N VAL A 418 19.55 -15.12 25.96
CA VAL A 418 20.52 -15.27 24.87
C VAL A 418 20.14 -14.37 23.70
N VAL A 419 21.13 -13.82 23.01
CA VAL A 419 20.91 -13.01 21.82
C VAL A 419 20.92 -13.90 20.59
N ALA A 420 19.90 -13.78 19.74
CA ALA A 420 19.81 -14.50 18.48
C ALA A 420 20.90 -14.01 17.50
N VAL A 421 21.49 -14.96 16.77
CA VAL A 421 22.55 -14.70 15.79
C VAL A 421 22.07 -15.14 14.42
N ALA A 422 22.40 -14.36 13.39
CA ALA A 422 22.05 -14.67 12.02
C ALA A 422 22.58 -16.05 11.60
N ASN A 423 21.74 -16.83 10.93
CA ASN A 423 22.02 -18.16 10.39
C ASN A 423 22.61 -19.15 11.43
N SER A 424 22.23 -19.00 12.70
CA SER A 424 22.68 -19.87 13.79
C SER A 424 21.52 -20.21 14.73
N THR A 425 21.63 -21.38 15.37
CA THR A 425 20.69 -21.79 16.42
C THR A 425 21.31 -21.50 17.78
N VAL A 426 20.63 -20.66 18.56
CA VAL A 426 20.93 -20.45 19.98
C VAL A 426 19.91 -21.19 20.84
N SER A 427 20.27 -21.53 22.08
CA SER A 427 19.35 -22.26 22.97
C SER A 427 19.46 -21.82 24.41
N ALA A 428 18.39 -22.09 25.16
CA ALA A 428 18.38 -22.04 26.61
C ALA A 428 17.77 -23.33 27.18
N THR A 429 18.34 -23.80 28.28
CA THR A 429 17.91 -25.03 28.93
C THR A 429 17.29 -24.72 30.29
N VAL A 430 16.02 -25.08 30.47
CA VAL A 430 15.34 -25.08 31.77
C VAL A 430 15.64 -26.42 32.45
N THR A 431 16.20 -26.41 33.65
CA THR A 431 16.52 -27.62 34.42
C THR A 431 15.69 -27.66 35.68
N ASP A 432 14.81 -28.66 35.77
CA ASP A 432 13.96 -28.93 36.92
C ASP A 432 14.43 -30.19 37.65
N THR A 433 14.74 -30.03 38.93
CA THR A 433 15.18 -31.15 39.79
C THR A 433 14.06 -31.56 40.72
N PHE A 434 13.63 -32.82 40.65
CA PHE A 434 12.57 -33.38 41.47
C PHE A 434 13.10 -34.35 42.54
N ALA A 435 12.50 -34.27 43.74
CA ALA A 435 12.73 -35.21 44.82
C ALA A 435 11.42 -35.85 45.29
N HIS A 436 11.50 -37.01 45.94
CA HIS A 436 10.33 -37.59 46.59
C HIS A 436 9.88 -36.67 47.73
N PRO A 437 8.58 -36.61 48.04
CA PRO A 437 8.09 -35.89 49.22
C PRO A 437 8.78 -36.41 50.47
N THR A 438 9.23 -35.50 51.34
CA THR A 438 9.75 -35.91 52.66
C THR A 438 8.58 -36.52 53.44
N PRO A 439 8.71 -37.73 54.03
CA PRO A 439 7.64 -38.28 54.83
C PRO A 439 7.38 -37.34 56.02
N THR A 440 6.13 -36.89 56.15
CA THR A 440 5.69 -36.14 57.34
C THR A 440 6.04 -36.98 58.55
N PRO A 441 6.79 -36.47 59.55
CA PRO A 441 7.06 -37.22 60.75
C PRO A 441 5.72 -37.58 61.39
N THR A 442 5.45 -38.87 61.53
CA THR A 442 4.30 -39.37 62.28
C THR A 442 4.35 -38.70 63.66
N PRO A 443 3.32 -37.92 64.07
CA PRO A 443 3.33 -37.33 65.40
C PRO A 443 3.47 -38.48 66.41
N THR A 444 4.52 -38.43 67.22
CA THR A 444 4.67 -39.35 68.34
C THR A 444 3.40 -39.25 69.18
N PRO A 445 2.68 -40.36 69.44
CA PRO A 445 1.47 -40.29 70.24
C PRO A 445 1.83 -39.71 71.62
N THR A 446 1.26 -38.54 71.93
CA THR A 446 1.32 -37.97 73.27
C THR A 446 0.75 -38.99 74.25
N PRO A 447 1.49 -39.46 75.28
CA PRO A 447 0.92 -40.35 76.28
C PRO A 447 -0.23 -39.63 77.00
N SER A 448 -1.41 -40.23 76.89
CA SER A 448 -2.61 -39.77 77.60
C SER A 448 -2.38 -39.81 79.11
N PRO A 449 -2.55 -38.70 79.86
CA PRO A 449 -2.41 -38.74 81.30
C PRO A 449 -3.52 -39.59 81.92
N THR A 450 -3.10 -40.62 82.67
CA THR A 450 -3.95 -41.41 83.54
C THR A 450 -4.62 -40.51 84.56
N SER A 451 -5.95 -40.35 84.50
CA SER A 451 -6.72 -39.80 85.61
C SER A 451 -7.39 -40.93 86.38
N THR A 452 -6.91 -41.15 87.60
CA THR A 452 -7.54 -41.97 88.62
C THR A 452 -8.75 -41.21 89.18
N ARG A 453 -9.90 -41.86 89.09
CA ARG A 453 -11.23 -41.50 89.59
C ARG A 453 -11.28 -41.39 91.12
N LEU A 454 -12.09 -40.47 91.67
CA LEU A 454 -13.00 -40.76 92.80
C LEU A 454 -14.23 -39.80 92.79
N PRO A 455 -15.36 -40.23 93.36
CA PRO A 455 -16.71 -39.80 93.01
C PRO A 455 -17.24 -38.68 93.91
N ASP A 456 -18.27 -37.96 93.47
CA ASP A 456 -19.15 -37.26 94.39
C ASP A 456 -20.61 -37.33 93.94
N THR A 457 -21.46 -37.49 94.95
CA THR A 457 -22.87 -37.88 94.93
C THR A 457 -23.74 -36.70 95.31
N GLY A 458 -24.87 -36.48 94.62
CA GLY A 458 -25.87 -35.55 95.13
C GLY A 458 -26.97 -35.22 94.14
N ALA A 459 -28.08 -35.95 94.26
CA ALA A 459 -29.31 -35.75 93.49
C ALA A 459 -30.26 -34.77 94.18
N SER A 460 -31.02 -33.99 93.40
CA SER A 460 -32.38 -33.57 93.76
C SER A 460 -33.22 -33.21 92.51
N ALA A 461 -33.99 -34.22 92.10
CA ALA A 461 -35.36 -34.31 91.55
C ALA A 461 -36.10 -33.17 90.77
N PRO A 462 -37.10 -33.53 89.92
CA PRO A 462 -37.79 -32.72 88.89
C PRO A 462 -39.25 -32.39 89.35
N PRO A 463 -40.32 -32.21 88.51
CA PRO A 463 -40.51 -31.97 87.06
C PRO A 463 -41.50 -30.82 86.72
N SER A 464 -41.70 -30.45 85.44
CA SER A 464 -43.01 -30.64 84.75
C SER A 464 -43.23 -29.90 83.40
N TRP A 465 -43.67 -30.69 82.42
CA TRP A 465 -44.79 -30.49 81.47
C TRP A 465 -44.88 -29.23 80.59
N GLY A 466 -44.95 -29.44 79.26
CA GLY A 466 -45.58 -28.48 78.34
C GLY A 466 -45.10 -28.52 76.87
N MET A 467 -45.51 -29.52 76.10
CA MET A 467 -45.90 -29.34 74.68
C MET A 467 -47.46 -29.35 74.63
N PRO A 468 -48.18 -29.03 73.53
CA PRO A 468 -47.78 -28.55 72.18
C PRO A 468 -48.64 -27.35 71.70
N ALA A 469 -48.33 -26.77 70.53
CA ALA A 469 -49.33 -26.50 69.46
C ALA A 469 -48.71 -25.80 68.25
N ALA A 470 -49.11 -26.29 67.07
CA ALA A 470 -48.83 -25.77 65.75
C ALA A 470 -49.66 -24.51 65.43
N LEU A 471 -49.22 -23.71 64.44
CA LEU A 471 -50.09 -23.20 63.37
C LEU A 471 -49.32 -22.53 62.22
N LEU A 472 -49.87 -22.77 61.03
CA LEU A 472 -49.51 -22.37 59.67
C LEU A 472 -49.38 -20.85 59.44
N THR A 473 -48.62 -20.46 58.41
CA THR A 473 -49.15 -19.71 57.25
C THR A 473 -48.14 -19.64 56.10
N ALA A 474 -48.65 -19.93 54.90
CA ALA A 474 -48.01 -19.73 53.61
C ALA A 474 -48.19 -18.28 53.14
N GLY A 475 -47.26 -17.77 52.33
CA GLY A 475 -47.35 -16.47 51.67
C GLY A 475 -46.52 -16.44 50.39
N LEU A 476 -47.22 -16.62 49.28
CA LEU A 476 -46.78 -16.59 47.88
C LEU A 476 -46.66 -15.13 47.39
N ALA A 477 -45.64 -14.79 46.58
CA ALA A 477 -45.76 -13.73 45.58
C ALA A 477 -44.72 -13.87 44.46
N VAL A 478 -45.24 -13.78 43.22
CA VAL A 478 -44.62 -13.99 41.91
C VAL A 478 -44.63 -12.66 41.16
N MET A 479 -43.54 -12.30 40.46
CA MET A 479 -43.48 -11.44 39.26
C MET A 479 -42.15 -11.78 38.55
N VAL A 480 -41.98 -12.33 37.33
CA VAL A 480 -42.63 -12.28 36.00
C VAL A 480 -42.39 -10.99 35.21
N LEU A 481 -41.54 -11.17 34.18
CA LEU A 481 -41.36 -10.45 32.91
C LEU A 481 -40.88 -8.98 32.90
N ASP A 482 -39.87 -8.67 32.08
CA ASP A 482 -40.19 -8.23 30.72
C ASP A 482 -39.06 -8.44 29.69
N HIS A 483 -39.42 -9.06 28.58
CA HIS A 483 -38.64 -9.19 27.35
C HIS A 483 -39.53 -8.65 26.23
N VAL A 484 -39.31 -7.40 25.81
CA VAL A 484 -40.00 -6.84 24.64
C VAL A 484 -39.00 -6.67 23.50
N ARG A 485 -39.06 -7.64 22.59
CA ARG A 485 -38.85 -7.43 21.16
C ARG A 485 -39.81 -6.35 20.66
N ARG A 486 -39.30 -5.29 20.02
CA ARG A 486 -40.07 -4.54 19.02
C ARG A 486 -39.45 -4.74 17.64
N ARG A 487 -40.17 -5.51 16.82
CA ARG A 487 -40.16 -5.38 15.35
C ARG A 487 -40.91 -4.11 14.98
N SER A 488 -40.40 -3.32 14.03
CA SER A 488 -41.06 -3.12 12.72
C SER A 488 -40.45 -1.94 11.94
N ARG A 489 -40.12 -2.23 10.68
CA ARG A 489 -39.92 -1.28 9.56
C ARG A 489 -41.11 -0.31 9.41
N ALA A 490 -40.86 0.94 9.04
CA ALA A 490 -41.47 1.63 7.88
C ALA A 490 -41.09 3.13 7.79
N SER A 491 -40.74 3.54 6.55
CA SER A 491 -40.78 4.88 5.91
C SER A 491 -39.97 6.06 6.47
N ARG A 492 -38.89 6.43 5.80
CA ARG A 492 -38.88 7.39 4.66
C ARG A 492 -37.67 7.13 3.78
#